data_AF-A0A401RYH3-F1
#
_entry.id   AF-A0A401RYH3-F1
#
_cell.length_a   1.000
_cell.length_b   1.000
_cell.length_c   1.000
_cell.angle_alpha   90.00
_cell.angle_beta   90.00
_cell.angle_gamma   90.00
#
_symmetry.space_group_name_H-M   'P 1'
#
loop_
_entity.id
_entity.type
_entity.pdbx_description
1 polymer ?
#
loop_
_entity_poly.entity_id
_entity_poly.type
_entity_poly.pdbx_seq_one_letter_code
_entity_poly.pdbx_strand_id
1 'polypeptide(L)'
;MDPQALGEDPLGESENPAAYLEKQLKKRRLETEQDIETNQLLTTMFQNSIIEAMPSQVRSRLEEVVGLISSMSRQEFRDHVAHAVESFRKDKEKRSEQQEEVQRKLAQMQLEELKKKEKREG
;
A
#
# COMPACT_ATOMS: atom_id res chain seq x y z
N MET A 1 -1.24 29.41 -3.77
CA MET A 1 -1.15 27.98 -3.46
C MET A 1 -0.84 27.28 -4.77
N ASP A 2 0.25 26.53 -4.82
CA ASP A 2 0.57 25.75 -6.01
C ASP A 2 -0.32 24.49 -5.99
N PRO A 3 -1.27 24.32 -6.92
CA PRO A 3 -2.09 23.10 -6.97
C PRO A 3 -1.25 21.84 -7.26
N GLN A 4 0.04 22.03 -7.61
CA GLN A 4 1.02 20.98 -7.86
C GLN A 4 1.75 20.48 -6.60
N ALA A 5 1.69 21.21 -5.48
CA ALA A 5 2.46 20.91 -4.26
C ALA A 5 1.70 20.06 -3.22
N LEU A 6 0.46 19.68 -3.51
CA LEU A 6 -0.38 18.90 -2.60
C LEU A 6 -0.14 17.42 -2.85
N GLY A 7 0.81 16.84 -2.12
CA GLY A 7 0.92 15.39 -2.01
C GLY A 7 -0.39 14.82 -1.48
N GLU A 8 -0.89 13.75 -2.11
CA GLU A 8 -2.06 13.04 -1.58
C GLU A 8 -1.69 12.46 -0.20
N ASP A 9 -2.63 12.51 0.75
CA ASP A 9 -2.36 11.92 2.08
C ASP A 9 -2.06 10.44 1.91
N PRO A 10 -1.14 9.84 2.67
CA PRO A 10 -0.84 8.42 2.55
C PRO A 10 -2.07 7.57 2.91
N LEU A 11 -2.20 6.41 2.27
CA LEU A 11 -3.26 5.45 2.56
C LEU A 11 -3.10 4.89 3.99
N GLY A 12 -4.15 4.96 4.80
CA GLY A 12 -4.14 4.40 6.15
C GLY A 12 -3.95 2.87 6.18
N GLU A 13 -3.35 2.34 7.24
CA GLU A 13 -3.00 0.91 7.32
C GLU A 13 -4.20 -0.04 7.12
N SER A 14 -5.36 0.32 7.67
CA SER A 14 -6.62 -0.42 7.55
C SER A 14 -7.68 0.26 6.69
N GLU A 15 -7.35 1.41 6.09
CA GLU A 15 -8.30 2.19 5.29
C GLU A 15 -8.73 1.41 4.04
N ASN A 16 -10.00 1.50 3.67
CA ASN A 16 -10.49 0.91 2.43
C ASN A 16 -9.94 1.71 1.23
N PRO A 17 -9.29 1.06 0.23
CA PRO A 17 -8.70 1.77 -0.91
C PRO A 17 -9.72 2.58 -1.72
N ALA A 18 -10.94 2.09 -1.91
CA ALA A 18 -11.98 2.82 -2.63
C ALA A 18 -12.42 4.07 -1.85
N ALA A 19 -12.64 3.94 -0.55
CA ALA A 19 -12.98 5.08 0.32
C ALA A 19 -11.88 6.14 0.34
N TYR A 20 -10.62 5.71 0.37
CA TYR A 20 -9.46 6.58 0.25
C TYR A 20 -9.46 7.37 -1.07
N LEU A 21 -9.64 6.68 -2.20
CA LEU A 21 -9.66 7.32 -3.52
C LEU A 21 -10.81 8.33 -3.65
N GLU A 22 -11.98 8.03 -3.07
CA GLU A 22 -13.10 8.98 -3.04
C GLU A 22 -12.82 10.19 -2.16
N LYS A 23 -12.15 10.00 -1.02
CA LYS A 23 -11.72 11.09 -0.13
C LYS A 23 -10.76 12.03 -0.87
N GLN A 24 -9.75 11.47 -1.54
CA GLN A 24 -8.79 12.25 -2.32
C GLN A 24 -9.45 12.97 -3.50
N LEU A 25 -10.35 12.31 -4.21
CA LEU A 25 -11.12 12.94 -5.29
C LEU A 25 -11.94 14.14 -4.80
N LYS A 26 -12.62 14.00 -3.65
CA LYS A 26 -13.39 15.09 -3.02
C LYS A 26 -12.49 16.25 -2.58
N LYS A 27 -11.35 15.94 -1.97
CA LYS A 27 -10.34 16.92 -1.55
C LYS A 27 -9.84 17.72 -2.76
N ARG A 28 -9.42 17.02 -3.82
CA ARG A 28 -8.94 17.61 -5.07
C ARG A 28 -9.96 18.56 -5.72
N ARG A 29 -11.24 18.15 -5.75
CA ARG A 29 -12.34 18.98 -6.27
C ARG A 29 -12.56 20.24 -5.43
N LEU A 30 -12.43 20.14 -4.11
CA LEU A 30 -12.57 21.29 -3.21
C LEU A 30 -11.40 22.28 -3.34
N GLU A 31 -10.17 21.77 -3.52
CA GLU A 31 -8.96 22.59 -3.56
C GLU A 31 -8.74 23.29 -4.91
N THR A 32 -9.10 22.63 -6.01
CA THR A 32 -8.85 23.15 -7.36
C THR A 32 -10.05 23.85 -7.97
N GLU A 33 -11.24 23.74 -7.36
CA GLU A 33 -12.53 24.16 -7.92
C GLU A 33 -12.80 23.60 -9.34
N GLN A 34 -12.03 22.58 -9.76
CA GLN A 34 -12.10 21.97 -11.08
C GLN A 34 -12.54 20.52 -10.96
N ASP A 35 -13.40 20.09 -11.88
CA ASP A 35 -13.69 18.67 -12.01
C ASP A 35 -12.56 17.99 -12.80
N ILE A 36 -11.66 17.34 -12.06
CA ILE A 36 -10.51 16.63 -12.62
C ILE A 36 -10.90 15.57 -13.65
N GLU A 37 -12.16 15.12 -13.62
CA GLU A 37 -12.71 14.11 -14.53
C GLU A 37 -12.99 14.65 -15.94
N THR A 38 -13.07 15.98 -16.09
CA THR A 38 -13.33 16.64 -17.39
C THR A 38 -12.07 16.93 -18.18
N ASN A 39 -10.89 16.79 -17.56
CA ASN A 39 -9.60 17.11 -18.14
C ASN A 39 -8.63 15.92 -17.99
N GLN A 40 -8.21 15.36 -19.12
CA GLN A 40 -7.34 14.18 -19.15
C GLN A 40 -5.99 14.41 -18.46
N LEU A 41 -5.43 15.63 -18.55
CA LEU A 41 -4.20 15.99 -17.85
C LEU A 41 -4.39 15.97 -16.34
N LEU A 42 -5.50 16.53 -15.84
CA LEU A 42 -5.80 16.53 -14.40
C LEU A 42 -6.08 15.13 -13.88
N THR A 43 -6.78 14.30 -14.66
CA THR A 43 -6.99 12.87 -14.35
C THR A 43 -5.65 12.13 -14.24
N THR A 44 -4.76 12.32 -15.22
CA THR A 44 -3.43 11.70 -15.23
C THR A 44 -2.58 12.16 -14.04
N MET A 45 -2.59 13.46 -13.73
CA MET A 45 -1.87 14.02 -12.58
C MET A 45 -2.43 13.49 -11.25
N PHE A 46 -3.74 13.33 -11.14
CA PHE A 46 -4.37 12.75 -9.96
C PHE A 46 -4.01 11.28 -9.78
N GLN A 47 -4.08 10.48 -10.84
CA GLN A 47 -3.69 9.07 -10.78
C GLN A 47 -2.21 8.89 -10.40
N ASN A 48 -1.31 9.73 -10.95
CA ASN A 48 0.10 9.75 -10.55
C ASN A 48 0.27 10.10 -9.06
N SER A 49 -0.40 11.15 -8.57
CA SER A 49 -0.26 11.56 -7.16
C SER A 49 -0.79 10.50 -6.20
N ILE A 50 -1.84 9.77 -6.58
CA ILE A 50 -2.30 8.59 -5.84
C ILE A 50 -1.22 7.51 -5.78
N ILE A 51 -0.60 7.16 -6.91
CA ILE A 51 0.46 6.14 -6.99
C ILE A 51 1.68 6.56 -6.14
N GLU A 52 2.04 7.84 -6.18
CA GLU A 52 3.12 8.40 -5.35
C GLU A 52 2.79 8.33 -3.85
N ALA A 53 1.54 8.50 -3.43
CA ALA A 53 1.14 8.36 -2.03
C ALA A 53 1.05 6.91 -1.54
N MET A 54 1.12 5.92 -2.44
CA MET A 54 1.11 4.51 -2.06
C MET A 54 2.43 4.06 -1.41
N PRO A 55 2.38 3.04 -0.53
CA PRO A 55 3.59 2.36 -0.05
C PRO A 55 4.44 1.89 -1.23
N SER A 56 5.77 1.95 -1.10
CA SER A 56 6.71 1.63 -2.18
C SER A 56 6.42 0.29 -2.86
N GLN A 57 6.07 -0.74 -2.09
CA GLN A 57 5.79 -2.07 -2.61
C GLN A 57 4.46 -2.14 -3.40
N VAL A 58 3.47 -1.32 -3.04
CA VAL A 58 2.22 -1.16 -3.79
C VAL A 58 2.49 -0.35 -5.05
N ARG A 59 3.26 0.74 -4.94
CA ARG A 59 3.66 1.59 -6.06
C ARG A 59 4.36 0.79 -7.15
N SER A 60 5.38 0.00 -6.80
CA SER A 60 6.10 -0.82 -7.78
C SER A 60 5.17 -1.78 -8.53
N ARG A 61 4.17 -2.38 -7.85
CA ARG A 61 3.18 -3.25 -8.52
C ARG A 61 2.26 -2.47 -9.47
N LEU A 62 1.93 -1.23 -9.14
CA LEU A 62 1.09 -0.39 -9.99
C LEU A 62 1.87 0.13 -11.20
N GLU A 63 3.16 0.43 -11.05
CA GLU A 63 4.06 0.85 -12.14
C GLU A 63 4.27 -0.26 -13.20
N GLU A 64 4.14 -1.53 -12.81
CA GLU A 64 4.20 -2.69 -13.73
C GLU A 64 2.94 -2.83 -14.60
N VAL A 65 1.82 -2.18 -14.25
CA VAL A 65 0.56 -2.28 -15.00
C VAL A 65 0.61 -1.36 -16.22
N VAL A 66 0.77 -1.97 -17.40
CA VAL A 66 0.82 -1.26 -18.68
C VAL A 66 -0.47 -0.47 -18.91
N GLY A 67 -0.34 0.83 -19.11
CA GLY A 67 -1.47 1.71 -19.44
C GLY A 67 -2.36 2.09 -18.25
N LEU A 68 -1.95 1.79 -17.01
CA LEU A 68 -2.72 2.07 -15.80
C LEU A 68 -3.25 3.51 -15.72
N ILE A 69 -2.44 4.48 -16.15
CA ILE A 69 -2.75 5.91 -16.07
C ILE A 69 -3.32 6.45 -17.39
N SER A 70 -2.85 5.93 -18.52
CA SER A 70 -3.12 6.54 -19.83
C SER A 70 -4.29 5.91 -20.60
N SER A 71 -4.59 4.63 -20.36
CA SER A 71 -5.57 3.88 -21.18
C SER A 71 -6.70 3.25 -20.39
N MET A 72 -6.55 3.08 -19.08
CA MET A 72 -7.56 2.43 -18.25
C MET A 72 -8.64 3.41 -17.79
N SER A 73 -9.86 2.91 -17.65
CA SER A 73 -10.97 3.63 -17.05
C SER A 73 -10.70 3.88 -15.55
N ARG A 74 -11.47 4.80 -14.96
CA ARG A 74 -11.39 5.07 -13.51
C ARG A 74 -11.71 3.85 -12.67
N GLN A 75 -12.64 3.00 -13.13
CA GLN A 75 -13.00 1.79 -12.41
C GLN A 75 -11.86 0.79 -12.43
N GLU A 76 -11.27 0.54 -13.61
CA GLU A 76 -10.10 -0.34 -13.73
C GLU A 76 -8.92 0.18 -12.89
N PHE A 77 -8.65 1.48 -12.92
CA PHE A 77 -7.63 2.09 -12.05
C PHE A 77 -7.91 1.82 -10.56
N ARG A 78 -9.15 2.05 -10.11
CA ARG A 78 -9.57 1.79 -8.72
C ARG A 78 -9.40 0.31 -8.35
N ASP A 79 -9.78 -0.59 -9.24
CA ASP A 79 -9.70 -2.03 -9.02
C ASP A 79 -8.24 -2.49 -8.94
N HIS A 80 -7.36 -1.96 -9.79
CA HIS A 80 -5.92 -2.23 -9.72
C HIS A 80 -5.29 -1.71 -8.42
N VAL A 81 -5.62 -0.49 -8.01
CA VAL A 81 -5.16 0.07 -6.72
C VAL A 81 -5.63 -0.80 -5.56
N ALA A 82 -6.93 -1.15 -5.53
CA ALA A 82 -7.49 -1.98 -4.48
C ALA A 82 -6.81 -3.36 -4.42
N HIS A 83 -6.63 -4.00 -5.57
CA HIS A 83 -5.97 -5.30 -5.66
C HIS A 83 -4.50 -5.25 -5.20
N ALA A 84 -3.75 -4.23 -5.62
CA ALA A 84 -2.34 -4.08 -5.24
C ALA A 84 -2.19 -3.84 -3.73
N VAL A 85 -3.04 -3.00 -3.14
CA VAL A 85 -3.06 -2.75 -1.68
C VAL A 85 -3.46 -4.01 -0.91
N GLU A 86 -4.52 -4.70 -1.33
CA GLU A 86 -4.99 -5.89 -0.64
C GLU A 86 -3.93 -7.00 -0.67
N SER A 87 -3.31 -7.20 -1.84
CA SER A 87 -2.24 -8.19 -1.99
C SER A 87 -1.03 -7.83 -1.13
N PHE A 88 -0.64 -6.55 -1.06
CA PHE A 88 0.42 -6.09 -0.17
C PHE A 88 0.10 -6.36 1.31
N ARG A 89 -1.12 -6.08 1.76
CA ARG A 89 -1.56 -6.34 3.14
C ARG A 89 -1.48 -7.82 3.48
N LYS A 90 -1.99 -8.69 2.59
CA LYS A 90 -1.91 -10.15 2.73
C LYS A 90 -0.45 -10.64 2.78
N ASP A 91 0.42 -10.09 1.94
CA ASP A 91 1.84 -10.46 1.94
C ASP A 91 2.60 -9.94 3.17
N LYS A 92 2.20 -8.79 3.73
CA LYS A 92 2.74 -8.26 4.99
C LYS A 92 2.35 -9.15 6.17
N GLU A 93 1.08 -9.57 6.23
CA GLU A 93 0.55 -10.46 7.26
C GLU A 93 1.25 -11.82 7.26
N LYS A 94 1.31 -12.49 6.09
CA LYS A 94 2.02 -13.77 5.94
C LYS A 94 3.48 -13.70 6.36
N ARG A 95 4.18 -12.61 5.99
CA ARG A 95 5.58 -12.41 6.39
C ARG A 95 5.72 -12.22 7.90
N SER A 96 4.78 -11.52 8.53
CA SER A 96 4.74 -11.35 9.98
C SER A 96 4.54 -12.69 10.70
N GLU A 97 3.61 -13.52 10.25
CA GLU A 97 3.36 -14.86 10.81
C GLU A 97 4.59 -15.76 10.67
N GLN A 98 5.21 -15.79 9.49
CA GLN A 98 6.43 -16.55 9.24
C GLN A 98 7.58 -16.11 10.15
N GLN A 99 7.74 -14.79 10.34
CA GLN A 99 8.76 -14.26 11.22
C GLN A 99 8.51 -14.65 12.67
N GLU A 100 7.27 -14.58 13.15
CA GLU A 100 6.91 -15.02 14.50
C GLU A 100 7.20 -16.52 14.71
N GLU A 101 6.87 -17.36 13.74
CA GLU A 101 7.14 -18.80 13.79
C GLU A 101 8.65 -19.09 13.86
N VAL A 102 9.45 -18.40 13.04
CA VAL A 102 10.92 -18.54 13.05
C VAL A 102 11.50 -18.12 14.40
N GLN A 103 11.04 -17.00 14.96
CA GLN A 103 11.47 -16.55 16.28
C GLN A 103 11.09 -17.53 17.38
N ARG A 104 9.88 -18.10 17.32
CA ARG A 104 9.41 -19.13 18.26
C ARG A 104 10.28 -20.39 18.21
N LYS A 105 10.60 -20.88 17.01
CA LYS A 105 11.48 -22.06 16.83
C LYS A 105 12.89 -21.79 17.35
N LEU A 106 13.43 -20.60 17.07
CA LEU A 106 14.74 -20.20 17.56
C LEU A 106 14.78 -20.17 19.10
N ALA A 107 13.77 -19.57 19.74
CA ALA A 107 13.67 -19.53 21.20
C ALA A 107 13.56 -20.93 21.81
N GLN A 108 12.77 -21.82 21.19
CA GLN A 108 12.67 -23.22 21.63
C GLN A 108 14.02 -23.95 21.55
N MET A 109 14.75 -23.81 20.45
CA MET A 109 16.08 -24.40 20.30
C MET A 109 17.05 -23.89 21.37
N GLN A 110 17.05 -22.58 21.64
CA GLN A 110 17.89 -22.01 22.69
C GLN A 110 17.55 -22.57 24.08
N LEU A 111 16.26 -22.70 24.40
CA LEU A 111 15.81 -23.30 25.67
C LEU A 111 16.19 -24.79 25.78
N GLU A 112 16.09 -25.56 24.70
CA GLU A 112 16.50 -26.97 24.70
C GLU A 112 18.01 -27.12 24.92
N GLU A 113 18.83 -26.28 24.27
CA GLU A 113 20.28 -26.30 24.45
C GLU A 113 20.69 -25.92 25.88
N LEU A 114 20.02 -24.94 26.48
CA LEU A 114 20.23 -24.60 27.89
C LEU A 114 19.89 -25.78 28.82
N LYS A 115 18.72 -26.40 28.64
CA LYS A 115 18.31 -27.58 29.42
C LYS A 115 19.28 -28.76 29.26
N LYS A 116 19.85 -28.97 28.07
CA LYS A 116 20.87 -30.01 27.84
C LYS A 116 22.17 -29.70 28.56
N LYS A 117 22.59 -28.44 28.62
CA LYS A 117 23.79 -28.01 29.36
C LYS A 117 23.61 -28.20 30.86
N GLU A 118 22.48 -27.77 31.43
CA GLU A 118 22.16 -27.99 32.85
C GLU A 118 22.21 -29.47 33.24
N LYS A 119 21.70 -30.36 32.38
CA LYS A 119 21.75 -31.82 32.61
C LYS A 119 23.14 -32.46 32.47
N ARG A 120 24.10 -31.79 31.84
CA ARG A 120 25.48 -32.29 31.65
C ARG A 120 26.41 -31.81 32.75
N GLU A 121 26.07 -30.71 33.41
CA GLU A 121 26.91 -30.05 34.42
C GLU A 121 26.44 -30.30 35.87
N GLY A 122 25.26 -30.90 36.07
CA GLY A 122 24.75 -31.36 37.36
C GLY A 122 24.83 -32.87 37.52
#